data_AF-A0AAX2RCR5-F1
#
_entry.id   AF-A0AAX2RCR5-F1
#
_cell.length_a   1.000
_cell.length_b   1.000
_cell.length_c   1.000
_cell.angle_alpha   90.00
_cell.angle_beta   90.00
_cell.angle_gamma   90.00
#
_symmetry.space_group_name_H-M   'P 1'
#
loop_
_entity.id
_entity.type
_entity.pdbx_description
1 polymer ?
#
loop_
_entity_poly.entity_id
_entity_poly.type
_entity_poly.pdbx_seq_one_letter_code
_entity_poly.pdbx_strand_id
1 'polypeptide(L)'
;MPNETEARRALLVHLGSILRTLSCVLEYEPDDMTLDSLLAAQPMLVDIPLLNQVFAHMTVREFTRAVLHAYCLWPQLLLDEPLDRDALAEPVCARLFSDNPGGWARYVASLRAEIPWFGQGLGPSSSSARRPARTSPIV
;
A
#
# COMPACT_ATOMS: atom_id res chain seq x y z
N MET A 1 11.32 1.96 20.38
CA MET A 1 10.94 2.45 19.04
C MET A 1 12.02 1.95 18.09
N PRO A 2 11.69 1.22 17.01
CA PRO A 2 12.71 0.80 16.06
C PRO A 2 13.48 2.03 15.57
N ASN A 3 14.80 1.90 15.47
CA ASN A 3 15.62 2.98 14.90
C ASN A 3 15.24 3.18 13.41
N GLU A 4 15.47 4.36 12.85
CA GLU A 4 15.05 4.67 11.47
C GLU A 4 15.66 3.70 10.44
N THR A 5 16.85 3.18 10.72
CA THR A 5 17.52 2.13 9.95
C THR A 5 16.74 0.81 9.93
N GLU A 6 16.22 0.35 11.07
CA GLU A 6 15.38 -0.84 11.18
C GLU A 6 14.05 -0.66 10.42
N ALA A 7 13.43 0.52 10.56
CA ALA A 7 12.21 0.84 9.82
C ALA A 7 12.45 0.80 8.30
N ARG A 8 13.55 1.40 7.83
CA ARG A 8 13.96 1.38 6.42
C ARG A 8 14.22 -0.04 5.92
N ARG A 9 14.90 -0.86 6.71
CA ARG A 9 15.13 -2.28 6.38
C ARG A 9 13.80 -3.03 6.27
N ALA A 10 12.89 -2.87 7.22
CA ALA A 10 11.57 -3.52 7.19
C ALA A 10 10.76 -3.08 5.97
N LEU A 11 10.77 -1.79 5.62
CA LEU A 11 10.10 -1.26 4.43
C LEU A 11 10.71 -1.79 3.12
N LEU A 12 12.03 -1.95 3.05
CA LEU A 12 12.70 -2.56 1.90
C LEU A 12 12.35 -4.05 1.75
N VAL A 13 12.32 -4.80 2.86
CA VAL A 13 11.87 -6.20 2.86
C VAL A 13 10.43 -6.30 2.38
N HIS A 14 9.56 -5.40 2.87
CA HIS A 14 8.18 -5.32 2.44
C HIS A 14 8.06 -5.03 0.94
N LEU A 15 8.79 -4.03 0.43
CA LEU A 15 8.83 -3.70 -1.00
C LEU A 15 9.21 -4.92 -1.85
N GLY A 16 10.23 -5.69 -1.42
CA GLY A 16 10.61 -6.93 -2.10
C GLY A 16 9.49 -7.96 -2.14
N SER A 17 8.74 -8.12 -1.05
CA SER A 17 7.56 -9.00 -0.98
C SER A 17 6.42 -8.55 -1.92
N ILE A 18 6.18 -7.25 -2.02
CA ILE A 18 5.21 -6.67 -2.95
C ILE A 18 5.60 -6.96 -4.40
N LEU A 19 6.85 -6.72 -4.77
CA LEU A 19 7.34 -6.99 -6.13
C LEU A 19 7.28 -8.48 -6.48
N ARG A 20 7.57 -9.36 -5.52
CA ARG A 20 7.40 -10.80 -5.69
C ARG A 20 5.95 -11.19 -5.93
N THR A 21 5.03 -10.63 -5.14
CA THR A 21 3.58 -10.82 -5.31
C THR A 21 3.14 -10.43 -6.71
N LEU A 22 3.59 -9.25 -7.18
CA LEU A 22 3.29 -8.76 -8.52
C LEU A 22 3.79 -9.71 -9.61
N SER A 23 5.03 -10.21 -9.49
CA SER A 23 5.60 -11.19 -10.41
C SER A 23 4.75 -12.45 -10.49
N CYS A 24 4.36 -13.01 -9.33
CA CYS A 24 3.53 -14.22 -9.29
C CYS A 24 2.15 -13.99 -9.91
N VAL A 25 1.52 -12.84 -9.66
CA VAL A 25 0.20 -12.53 -10.23
C VAL A 25 0.26 -12.38 -11.75
N LEU A 26 1.31 -11.74 -12.27
CA LEU A 26 1.50 -11.54 -13.72
C LEU A 26 1.78 -12.82 -14.50
N GLU A 27 2.33 -13.87 -13.85
CA GLU A 27 2.52 -15.18 -14.49
C GLU A 27 1.20 -15.87 -14.87
N TYR A 28 0.09 -15.46 -14.25
CA TYR A 28 -1.23 -16.06 -14.44
C TYR A 28 -2.20 -15.20 -15.26
N GLU A 29 -1.72 -14.24 -16.07
CA GLU A 29 -2.60 -13.38 -16.88
C GLU A 29 -3.31 -14.13 -18.03
N PRO A 30 -4.65 -14.26 -17.97
CA PRO A 30 -5.50 -13.95 -19.10
C PRO A 30 -6.33 -12.71 -18.77
N ASP A 31 -6.26 -11.73 -19.69
CA ASP A 31 -6.82 -10.38 -19.56
C ASP A 31 -8.19 -10.31 -18.85
N ASP A 32 -8.25 -9.44 -17.83
CA ASP A 32 -9.44 -9.00 -17.08
C ASP A 32 -10.01 -9.96 -16.01
N MET A 33 -9.26 -11.01 -15.64
CA MET A 33 -9.60 -11.83 -14.46
C MET A 33 -9.58 -10.98 -13.17
N THR A 34 -10.58 -11.19 -12.29
CA THR A 34 -10.63 -10.59 -10.94
C THR A 34 -9.68 -11.31 -9.99
N LEU A 35 -9.19 -10.61 -8.96
CA LEU A 35 -8.35 -11.22 -7.93
C LEU A 35 -9.04 -12.41 -7.26
N ASP A 36 -10.34 -12.34 -6.98
CA ASP A 36 -11.10 -13.47 -6.44
C ASP A 36 -11.05 -14.72 -7.35
N SER A 37 -11.23 -14.51 -8.66
CA SER A 37 -11.19 -15.60 -9.63
C SER A 37 -9.80 -16.21 -9.74
N LEU A 38 -8.75 -15.36 -9.67
CA LEU A 38 -7.37 -15.80 -9.64
C LEU A 38 -7.05 -16.61 -8.38
N LEU A 39 -7.47 -16.13 -7.21
CA LEU A 39 -7.26 -16.82 -5.93
C LEU A 39 -8.01 -18.16 -5.86
N ALA A 40 -9.21 -18.23 -6.44
CA ALA A 40 -9.97 -19.48 -6.57
C ALA A 40 -9.29 -20.47 -7.53
N ALA A 41 -8.71 -19.98 -8.64
CA ALA A 41 -8.01 -20.80 -9.63
C ALA A 41 -6.63 -21.27 -9.14
N GLN A 42 -5.96 -20.48 -8.29
CA GLN A 42 -4.61 -20.73 -7.82
C GLN A 42 -4.51 -20.69 -6.30
N PRO A 43 -4.75 -21.85 -5.63
CA PRO A 43 -4.69 -21.95 -4.16
C PRO A 43 -3.35 -21.50 -3.56
N MET A 44 -2.25 -21.59 -4.32
CA MET A 44 -0.93 -21.15 -3.86
C MET A 44 -0.81 -19.63 -3.65
N LEU A 45 -1.69 -18.83 -4.25
CA LEU A 45 -1.71 -17.37 -4.09
C LEU A 45 -2.52 -16.93 -2.86
N VAL A 46 -3.34 -17.83 -2.29
CA VAL A 46 -4.18 -17.55 -1.10
C VAL A 46 -3.33 -17.23 0.13
N ASP A 47 -2.10 -17.74 0.21
CA ASP A 47 -1.22 -17.46 1.35
C ASP A 47 -0.57 -16.08 1.29
N ILE A 48 -0.74 -15.33 0.19
CA ILE A 48 -0.14 -13.99 0.04
C ILE A 48 -0.97 -12.96 0.82
N PRO A 49 -0.46 -12.35 1.90
CA PRO A 49 -1.27 -11.51 2.78
C PRO A 49 -1.85 -10.28 2.10
N LEU A 50 -1.11 -9.67 1.16
CA LEU A 50 -1.53 -8.48 0.44
C LEU A 50 -2.81 -8.75 -0.38
N LEU A 51 -2.88 -9.89 -1.06
CA LEU A 51 -4.03 -10.24 -1.92
C LEU A 51 -5.32 -10.39 -1.11
N ASN A 52 -5.22 -10.88 0.12
CA ASN A 52 -6.36 -11.01 1.04
C ASN A 52 -6.78 -9.69 1.71
N GLN A 53 -5.98 -8.63 1.57
CA GLN A 53 -6.22 -7.34 2.21
C GLN A 53 -6.77 -6.31 1.22
N VAL A 54 -6.43 -6.41 -0.06
CA VAL A 54 -6.91 -5.50 -1.11
C VAL A 54 -8.36 -5.81 -1.52
N PHE A 55 -8.96 -4.91 -2.32
CA PHE A 55 -10.34 -5.06 -2.76
C PHE A 55 -10.51 -6.27 -3.69
N ALA A 56 -11.33 -7.22 -3.27
CA ALA A 56 -11.58 -8.53 -3.88
C ALA A 56 -12.00 -8.47 -5.36
N HIS A 57 -12.78 -7.45 -5.74
CA HIS A 57 -13.31 -7.32 -7.10
C HIS A 57 -12.40 -6.54 -8.06
N MET A 58 -11.21 -6.13 -7.63
CA MET A 58 -10.23 -5.51 -8.51
C MET A 58 -9.72 -6.54 -9.53
N THR A 59 -9.56 -6.15 -10.79
CA THR A 59 -8.92 -7.00 -11.80
C THR A 59 -7.43 -7.13 -11.54
N VAL A 60 -6.81 -8.20 -12.03
CA VAL A 60 -5.35 -8.41 -11.99
C VAL A 60 -4.61 -7.20 -12.58
N ARG A 61 -5.13 -6.64 -13.68
CA ARG A 61 -4.57 -5.46 -14.33
C ARG A 61 -4.66 -4.20 -13.47
N GLU A 62 -5.83 -3.93 -12.89
CA GLU A 62 -6.04 -2.80 -12.00
C GLU A 62 -5.17 -2.89 -10.75
N PHE A 63 -5.08 -4.08 -10.16
CA PHE A 63 -4.21 -4.37 -9.02
C PHE A 63 -2.75 -4.11 -9.37
N THR A 64 -2.28 -4.65 -10.49
CA THR A 64 -0.90 -4.46 -10.95
C THR A 64 -0.58 -2.98 -11.11
N ARG A 65 -1.47 -2.22 -11.77
CA ARG A 65 -1.32 -0.77 -11.95
C ARG A 65 -1.32 -0.05 -10.60
N ALA A 66 -2.25 -0.38 -9.71
CA ALA A 66 -2.36 0.24 -8.40
C ALA A 66 -1.09 0.02 -7.55
N VAL A 67 -0.58 -1.21 -7.52
CA VAL A 67 0.68 -1.56 -6.85
C VAL A 67 1.85 -0.77 -7.43
N LEU A 68 2.05 -0.80 -8.75
CA LEU A 68 3.16 -0.07 -9.37
C LEU A 68 3.12 1.42 -9.05
N HIS A 69 1.94 2.04 -9.11
CA HIS A 69 1.78 3.45 -8.75
C HIS A 69 1.99 3.74 -7.26
N ALA A 70 1.62 2.82 -6.37
CA ALA A 70 1.75 3.01 -4.92
C ALA A 70 3.21 2.92 -4.45
N TYR A 71 4.02 2.06 -5.09
CA TYR A 71 5.37 1.72 -4.62
C TYR A 71 6.51 2.26 -5.49
N CYS A 72 6.25 2.85 -6.67
CA CYS A 72 7.31 3.27 -7.59
C CYS A 72 8.31 4.27 -7.02
N LEU A 73 7.89 5.13 -6.09
CA LEU A 73 8.75 6.12 -5.45
C LEU A 73 9.45 5.61 -4.18
N TRP A 74 9.06 4.45 -3.65
CA TRP A 74 9.64 3.91 -2.43
C TRP A 74 11.17 3.79 -2.47
N PRO A 75 11.81 3.33 -3.57
CA PRO A 75 13.28 3.26 -3.61
C PRO A 75 13.98 4.60 -3.38
N GLN A 76 13.35 5.72 -3.77
CA GLN A 76 13.91 7.07 -3.57
C GLN A 76 13.56 7.58 -2.17
N LEU A 77 12.28 7.48 -1.76
CA LEU A 77 11.80 7.94 -0.45
C LEU A 77 12.49 7.20 0.72
N LEU A 78 12.86 5.94 0.51
CA LEU A 78 13.62 5.15 1.46
C LEU A 78 15.10 5.54 1.53
N LEU A 79 15.56 6.56 0.80
CA LEU A 79 16.90 7.15 0.93
C LEU A 79 16.88 8.51 1.64
N ASP A 80 15.70 9.10 1.83
CA ASP A 80 15.54 10.39 2.49
C ASP A 80 15.89 10.31 3.98
N GLU A 81 16.40 11.42 4.53
CA GLU A 81 16.73 11.59 5.95
C GLU A 81 16.24 12.99 6.38
N PRO A 82 15.18 13.07 7.21
CA PRO A 82 14.39 11.96 7.76
C PRO A 82 13.44 11.34 6.72
N LEU A 83 13.01 10.10 6.95
CA LEU A 83 11.96 9.46 6.14
C LEU A 83 10.67 10.30 6.07
N ASP A 84 10.17 10.52 4.85
CA ASP A 84 8.82 11.02 4.64
C ASP A 84 7.79 9.89 4.79
N ARG A 85 7.27 9.77 6.01
CA ARG A 85 6.36 8.69 6.43
C ARG A 85 5.02 8.73 5.70
N ASP A 86 4.53 9.94 5.43
CA ASP A 86 3.24 10.13 4.77
C ASP A 86 3.38 9.86 3.27
N ALA A 87 4.47 10.31 2.63
CA ALA A 87 4.75 10.01 1.23
C ALA A 87 4.89 8.51 0.95
N LEU A 88 5.32 7.70 1.94
CA LEU A 88 5.37 6.25 1.84
C LEU A 88 4.00 5.58 1.97
N ALA A 89 3.12 6.11 2.82
CA ALA A 89 1.86 5.45 3.20
C ALA A 89 0.63 5.96 2.42
N GLU A 90 0.57 7.24 2.07
CA GLU A 90 -0.57 7.85 1.36
C GLU A 90 -0.84 7.20 0.00
N PRO A 91 0.15 6.99 -0.88
CA PRO A 91 -0.10 6.37 -2.19
C PRO A 91 -0.62 4.94 -2.03
N VAL A 92 -0.13 4.20 -1.04
CA VAL A 92 -0.59 2.83 -0.75
C VAL A 92 -2.06 2.84 -0.33
N CYS A 93 -2.43 3.71 0.60
CA CYS A 93 -3.81 3.84 1.07
C CYS A 93 -4.75 4.23 -0.09
N ALA A 94 -4.39 5.27 -0.84
CA ALA A 94 -5.24 5.83 -1.89
C ALA A 94 -5.38 4.92 -3.12
N ARG A 95 -4.36 4.12 -3.45
CA ARG A 95 -4.36 3.30 -4.68
C ARG A 95 -4.88 1.89 -4.45
N LEU A 96 -4.64 1.30 -3.27
CA LEU A 96 -5.01 -0.09 -3.00
C LEU A 96 -6.24 -0.23 -2.11
N PHE A 97 -6.60 0.82 -1.35
CA PHE A 97 -7.61 0.70 -0.30
C PHE A 97 -8.66 1.82 -0.30
N SER A 98 -8.76 2.64 -1.36
CA SER A 98 -9.71 3.77 -1.47
C SER A 98 -11.13 3.41 -1.03
N ASP A 99 -11.58 2.22 -1.42
CA ASP A 99 -12.93 1.72 -1.16
C ASP A 99 -12.94 0.53 -0.18
N ASN A 100 -11.81 0.29 0.50
CA ASN A 100 -11.63 -0.83 1.42
C ASN A 100 -10.96 -0.40 2.75
N PRO A 101 -11.68 0.32 3.63
CA PRO A 101 -11.16 0.74 4.94
C PRO A 101 -10.78 -0.43 5.85
N GLY A 102 -11.49 -1.56 5.78
CA GLY A 102 -11.15 -2.76 6.55
C GLY A 102 -9.84 -3.39 6.10
N GLY A 103 -9.62 -3.43 4.77
CA GLY A 103 -8.36 -3.86 4.16
C GLY A 103 -7.18 -3.00 4.58
N TRP A 104 -7.34 -1.68 4.54
CA TRP A 104 -6.32 -0.74 5.02
C TRP A 104 -5.94 -0.99 6.48
N ALA A 105 -6.93 -1.13 7.36
CA ALA A 105 -6.69 -1.37 8.78
C ALA A 105 -5.88 -2.67 9.03
N ARG A 106 -6.20 -3.75 8.30
CA ARG A 106 -5.48 -5.03 8.39
C ARG A 106 -4.06 -4.92 7.84
N TYR A 107 -3.89 -4.25 6.71
CA TYR A 107 -2.58 -4.01 6.10
C TYR A 107 -1.68 -3.21 7.05
N VAL A 108 -2.17 -2.08 7.58
CA VAL A 108 -1.45 -1.26 8.55
C VAL A 108 -1.11 -2.03 9.82
N ALA A 109 -2.06 -2.83 10.35
CA ALA A 109 -1.80 -3.65 11.53
C ALA A 109 -0.63 -4.62 11.33
N SER A 110 -0.52 -5.23 10.14
CA SER A 110 0.59 -6.13 9.82
C SER A 110 1.94 -5.41 9.80
N LEU A 111 2.01 -4.21 9.22
CA LEU A 111 3.26 -3.44 9.16
C LEU A 111 3.62 -2.80 10.49
N ARG A 112 2.64 -2.41 11.32
CA ARG A 112 2.89 -1.77 12.61
C ARG A 112 3.53 -2.68 13.65
N ALA A 113 3.48 -3.99 13.46
CA ALA A 113 4.24 -4.93 14.28
C ALA A 113 5.76 -4.62 14.25
N GLU A 114 6.26 -4.17 13.10
CA GLU A 114 7.68 -3.84 12.89
C GLU A 114 7.92 -2.32 12.72
N ILE A 115 6.92 -1.56 12.25
CA ILE A 115 7.01 -0.13 11.91
C ILE A 115 5.85 0.63 12.56
N PRO A 116 5.93 0.97 13.86
CA PRO A 116 4.78 1.46 14.63
C PRO A 116 4.09 2.71 14.09
N TRP A 117 4.83 3.58 13.39
CA TRP A 117 4.32 4.83 12.84
C TRP A 117 3.61 4.66 11.49
N PHE A 118 3.72 3.51 10.82
CA PHE A 118 3.22 3.35 9.46
C PHE A 118 1.70 3.59 9.41
N GLY A 119 1.27 4.45 8.47
CA GLY A 119 -0.15 4.75 8.25
C GLY A 119 -0.86 5.44 9.41
N GLN A 120 -0.14 6.05 10.37
CA GLN A 120 -0.76 6.71 11.52
C GLN A 120 -1.56 7.93 11.09
N GLY A 121 -2.83 7.99 11.49
CA GLY A 121 -3.73 9.09 11.13
C GLY A 121 -4.25 9.06 9.69
N LEU A 122 -3.83 8.09 8.86
CA LEU A 122 -4.30 7.94 7.48
C LEU A 122 -5.50 7.00 7.41
N GLY A 123 -6.50 7.37 6.60
CA GLY A 123 -7.62 6.52 6.22
C GLY A 123 -8.00 6.72 4.75
N PRO A 124 -8.62 5.73 4.10
CA PRO A 124 -8.93 5.81 2.68
C PRO A 124 -9.94 6.91 2.32
N SER A 125 -10.70 7.40 3.30
CA SER A 125 -11.64 8.53 3.13
C SER A 125 -11.05 9.90 3.51
N SER A 126 -9.81 9.97 4.01
CA SER A 126 -9.19 11.24 4.47
C SER A 126 -8.38 11.95 3.39
N SER A 127 -8.32 11.42 2.16
CA SER A 127 -7.57 12.01 1.03
C SER A 127 -8.09 13.37 0.55
N SER A 128 -9.14 13.94 1.15
CA SER A 128 -9.56 15.32 0.91
C SER A 128 -9.95 16.08 2.18
N ALA A 129 -9.08 16.11 3.17
CA ALA A 129 -9.05 17.24 4.12
C ALA A 129 -7.89 18.17 3.74
N ARG A 130 -8.05 18.83 2.58
CA ARG A 130 -7.22 19.97 2.18
C ARG A 130 -7.17 20.95 3.36
N ARG A 131 -5.98 21.20 3.92
CA ARG A 131 -5.73 22.26 4.92
C ARG A 131 -6.54 23.51 4.51
N PRO A 132 -7.39 24.10 5.37
CA PRO A 132 -8.01 25.38 5.05
C PRO A 132 -6.88 26.40 4.87
N ALA A 133 -6.88 27.06 3.71
CA ALA A 133 -5.99 28.17 3.44
C ALA A 133 -6.16 29.20 4.58
N ARG A 134 -5.08 29.48 5.31
CA ARG A 134 -5.01 30.60 6.25
C ARG A 134 -5.25 31.86 5.44
N THR A 135 -6.49 32.34 5.42
CA THR A 135 -6.82 33.69 4.98
C THR A 135 -6.37 34.62 6.10
N SER A 136 -5.24 35.28 5.88
CA SER A 136 -4.84 36.43 6.69
C SER A 136 -5.88 37.53 6.53
N PRO A 137 -6.29 38.22 7.61
CA PRO A 137 -7.14 39.38 7.49
C PRO A 137 -6.35 40.53 6.87
N ILE A 138 -6.91 41.13 5.83
CA ILE A 138 -6.45 42.44 5.32
C ILE A 138 -7.27 43.48 6.07
N VAL A 139 -6.54 44.28 6.86
CA VAL A 139 -6.81 45.63 7.42
C VAL A 139 -8.24 45.97 7.83
#